data_AF-A0A1G6C0K8-F1
#
_entry.id   AF-A0A1G6C0K8-F1
#
_cell.length_a   1.000
_cell.length_b   1.000
_cell.length_c   1.000
_cell.angle_alpha   90.00
_cell.angle_beta   90.00
_cell.angle_gamma   90.00
#
_symmetry.space_group_name_H-M   'P 1'
#
loop_
_entity.id
_entity.type
_entity.pdbx_description
1 polymer ?
#
loop_
_entity_poly.entity_id
_entity_poly.type
_entity_poly.pdbx_seq_one_letter_code
_entity_poly.pdbx_strand_id
1 'polypeptide(L)'
;MPAYFSLVSECNRDHIYDTILRDFYKVLPTAGLNLLGEYWPFMDIPYDELMDSNQKKLEDNYRLAFKEHAGNDYMQIVHVLEGFSEVRSFILNQPEKGIFTINIIVPEDDLIKAEGHKIVYDREKVDKLIAVAKKIYELPFVDLIQTDLELSDDPYSLEEITEGEALGVEPFAIVPDTLKNSVPEKYTVSEASGNGLLVTIDY
;
A
#
# COMPACT_ATOMS: atom_id res chain seq x y z
N MET A 1 -10.28 -0.71 17.81
CA MET A 1 -9.55 -0.21 16.63
C MET A 1 -10.49 -0.48 15.46
N PRO A 2 -10.77 0.49 14.57
CA PRO A 2 -11.56 0.18 13.38
C PRO A 2 -10.81 -0.85 12.53
N ALA A 3 -11.53 -1.61 11.72
CA ALA A 3 -10.92 -2.46 10.70
C ALA A 3 -10.29 -1.59 9.62
N TYR A 4 -9.19 -2.05 9.03
CA TYR A 4 -8.44 -1.32 8.01
C TYR A 4 -8.38 -2.09 6.70
N PHE A 5 -8.67 -1.38 5.62
CA PHE A 5 -8.26 -1.76 4.28
C PHE A 5 -6.77 -1.41 4.13
N SER A 6 -6.00 -2.26 3.46
CA SER A 6 -4.62 -1.96 3.10
C SER A 6 -4.43 -1.94 1.58
N LEU A 7 -3.63 -0.96 1.14
CA LEU A 7 -2.94 -0.96 -0.14
C LEU A 7 -1.48 -1.29 0.14
N VAL A 8 -1.04 -2.46 -0.32
CA VAL A 8 0.27 -3.03 -0.04
C VAL A 8 1.10 -2.98 -1.30
N SER A 9 2.16 -2.17 -1.29
CA SER A 9 3.13 -2.08 -2.39
C SER A 9 4.35 -2.91 -2.06
N GLU A 10 4.56 -4.01 -2.78
CA GLU A 10 5.77 -4.82 -2.69
C GLU A 10 6.91 -4.17 -3.47
N CYS A 11 8.08 -4.11 -2.84
CA CYS A 11 9.27 -3.50 -3.39
C CYS A 11 10.48 -4.42 -3.22
N ASN A 12 11.25 -4.63 -4.29
CA ASN A 12 12.51 -5.36 -4.24
C ASN A 12 13.60 -4.58 -3.47
N ARG A 13 14.25 -5.26 -2.52
CA ARG A 13 15.34 -4.67 -1.71
C ARG A 13 16.61 -4.38 -2.51
N ASP A 14 16.86 -5.08 -3.60
CA ASP A 14 18.00 -4.84 -4.49
C ASP A 14 17.94 -3.44 -5.14
N HIS A 15 16.77 -2.78 -5.10
CA HIS A 15 16.55 -1.44 -5.59
C HIS A 15 16.61 -0.36 -4.49
N ILE A 16 17.01 -0.68 -3.25
CA ILE A 16 17.16 0.33 -2.19
C ILE A 16 18.28 1.32 -2.52
N TYR A 17 17.96 2.61 -2.41
CA TYR A 17 18.91 3.73 -2.48
C TYR A 17 18.55 4.79 -1.44
N ASP A 18 19.49 5.70 -1.16
CA ASP A 18 19.48 6.64 -0.04
C ASP A 18 18.25 7.56 0.06
N THR A 19 17.45 7.69 -1.01
CA THR A 19 16.27 8.57 -1.06
C THR A 19 14.97 7.87 -1.45
N ILE A 20 14.96 6.53 -1.47
CA ILE A 20 13.81 5.73 -1.95
C ILE A 20 12.48 6.10 -1.29
N LEU A 21 12.47 6.25 0.05
CA LEU A 21 11.25 6.62 0.77
C LEU A 21 10.88 8.09 0.53
N ARG A 22 11.85 9.00 0.38
CA ARG A 22 11.57 10.40 0.05
C ARG A 22 10.94 10.52 -1.33
N ASP A 23 11.37 9.72 -2.29
CA ASP A 23 10.79 9.72 -3.64
C ASP A 23 9.39 9.10 -3.65
N PHE A 24 9.15 8.06 -2.84
CA PHE A 24 7.79 7.60 -2.54
C PHE A 24 6.91 8.73 -1.98
N TYR A 25 7.31 9.39 -0.89
CA TYR A 25 6.48 10.43 -0.26
C TYR A 25 6.27 11.67 -1.14
N LYS A 26 7.19 11.99 -2.06
CA LYS A 26 7.01 13.07 -3.04
C LYS A 26 5.96 12.75 -4.11
N VAL A 27 5.71 11.47 -4.42
CA VAL A 27 4.73 11.11 -5.45
C VAL A 27 3.30 11.22 -4.94
N LEU A 28 3.07 10.96 -3.64
CA LEU A 28 1.71 10.90 -3.06
C LEU A 28 0.87 12.18 -3.26
N PRO A 29 1.42 13.41 -3.06
CA PRO A 29 0.66 14.64 -3.28
C PRO A 29 0.19 14.83 -4.72
N THR A 30 0.89 14.23 -5.70
CA THR A 30 0.49 14.30 -7.12
C THR A 30 -0.80 13.52 -7.40
N ALA A 31 -1.18 12.60 -6.50
CA ALA A 31 -2.44 11.87 -6.52
C ALA A 31 -3.45 12.35 -5.44
N GLY A 32 -3.16 13.49 -4.77
CA GLY A 32 -4.05 14.07 -3.77
C GLY A 32 -3.87 13.53 -2.35
N LEU A 33 -2.92 12.61 -2.11
CA LEU A 33 -2.58 12.11 -0.79
C LEU A 33 -1.47 12.98 -0.17
N ASN A 34 -1.87 13.91 0.69
CA ASN A 34 -0.99 14.94 1.26
C ASN A 34 -0.59 14.61 2.69
N LEU A 35 0.52 15.17 3.19
CA LEU A 35 0.87 15.09 4.62
C LEU A 35 -0.14 15.86 5.48
N LEU A 36 -0.46 15.32 6.66
CA LEU A 36 -1.27 16.03 7.66
C LEU A 36 -0.39 17.08 8.38
N GLY A 37 -0.15 18.21 7.70
CA GLY A 37 0.68 19.32 8.19
C GLY A 37 2.19 19.12 7.97
N GLU A 38 3.01 19.79 8.78
CA GLU A 38 4.48 19.71 8.73
C GLU A 38 5.08 18.67 9.71
N TYR A 39 4.30 18.24 10.70
CA TYR A 39 4.72 17.36 11.80
C TYR A 39 3.72 16.24 12.02
N TRP A 40 4.18 15.12 12.60
CA TRP A 40 3.29 14.06 13.08
C TRP A 40 2.57 14.52 14.36
N PRO A 41 1.21 14.67 14.38
CA PRO A 41 0.50 15.28 15.50
C PRO A 41 0.68 14.64 16.88
N PHE A 42 1.08 13.37 16.95
CA PHE A 42 1.23 12.64 18.21
C PHE A 42 2.65 12.66 18.77
N MET A 43 3.65 12.91 17.93
CA MET A 43 5.06 12.85 18.34
C MET A 43 5.76 14.21 18.28
N ASP A 44 5.15 15.22 17.65
CA ASP A 44 5.75 16.54 17.43
C ASP A 44 7.09 16.46 16.68
N ILE A 45 7.21 15.49 15.77
CA ILE A 45 8.41 15.24 14.95
C ILE A 45 8.13 15.73 13.52
N PRO A 46 9.04 16.52 12.91
CA PRO A 46 8.92 16.90 11.50
C PRO A 46 8.80 15.69 10.60
N TYR A 47 7.95 15.76 9.56
CA TYR A 47 7.84 14.65 8.61
C TYR A 47 9.17 14.32 7.93
N ASP A 48 10.04 15.30 7.68
CA ASP A 48 11.38 15.05 7.13
C ASP A 48 12.24 14.16 8.03
N GLU A 49 12.26 14.42 9.34
CA GLU A 49 13.01 13.60 10.30
C GLU A 49 12.40 12.20 10.43
N LEU A 50 11.07 12.09 10.33
CA LEU A 50 10.35 10.82 10.33
C LEU A 50 10.69 9.98 9.09
N MET A 51 10.76 10.61 7.91
CA MET A 51 11.16 9.96 6.66
C MET A 51 12.61 9.47 6.72
N ASP A 52 13.53 10.29 7.24
CA ASP A 52 14.94 9.89 7.40
C ASP A 52 15.10 8.73 8.40
N SER A 53 14.32 8.74 9.48
CA SER A 53 14.26 7.63 10.44
C SER A 53 13.74 6.34 9.78
N ASN A 54 12.68 6.43 8.97
CA ASN A 54 12.16 5.28 8.22
C ASN A 54 13.16 4.75 7.19
N GLN A 55 13.86 5.63 6.47
CA GLN A 55 14.90 5.28 5.50
C GLN A 55 16.02 4.49 6.19
N LYS A 56 16.52 5.03 7.31
CA LYS A 56 17.56 4.39 8.11
C LYS A 56 17.13 3.02 8.63
N LYS A 57 15.89 2.88 9.11
CA LYS A 57 15.34 1.59 9.57
C LYS A 57 15.26 0.56 8.44
N LEU A 58 14.86 0.99 7.23
CA LEU A 58 14.81 0.12 6.05
C LEU A 58 16.21 -0.40 5.66
N GLU A 59 17.21 0.47 5.68
CA GLU A 59 18.63 0.16 5.42
C GLU A 59 19.23 -0.76 6.48
N ASP A 60 18.93 -0.50 7.77
CA ASP A 60 19.42 -1.26 8.91
C ASP A 60 18.73 -2.63 9.08
N ASN A 61 17.91 -3.07 8.11
CA ASN A 61 17.13 -4.30 8.16
C ASN A 61 16.20 -4.42 9.37
N TYR A 62 15.72 -3.28 9.89
CA TYR A 62 14.81 -3.29 11.03
C TYR A 62 13.52 -4.04 10.67
N ARG A 63 13.13 -4.99 11.52
CA ARG A 63 11.89 -5.77 11.38
C ARG A 63 10.96 -5.44 12.53
N LEU A 64 9.69 -5.22 12.21
CA LEU A 64 8.67 -5.07 13.23
C LEU A 64 8.48 -6.42 13.94
N ALA A 65 8.68 -6.46 15.25
CA ALA A 65 8.40 -7.66 16.04
C ALA A 65 6.87 -7.89 16.11
N PHE A 66 6.45 -9.14 16.32
CA PHE A 66 5.05 -9.65 16.35
C PHE A 66 4.00 -8.88 17.19
N LYS A 67 4.37 -7.81 17.90
CA LYS A 67 3.42 -6.94 18.58
C LYS A 67 3.43 -5.59 17.86
N GLU A 68 2.38 -5.28 17.13
CA GLU A 68 2.16 -4.01 16.44
C GLU A 68 1.80 -2.89 17.42
N HIS A 69 2.57 -2.74 18.49
CA HIS A 69 2.38 -1.68 19.48
C HIS A 69 3.23 -0.48 19.07
N ALA A 70 2.66 0.73 19.13
CA ALA A 70 3.38 2.00 18.91
C ALA A 70 4.63 2.21 19.82
N GLY A 71 4.82 1.33 20.81
CA GLY A 71 6.00 1.30 21.68
C GLY A 71 7.19 0.51 21.11
N ASN A 72 7.05 -0.10 19.93
CA ASN A 72 8.08 -0.92 19.30
C ASN A 72 8.85 -0.18 18.21
N ASP A 73 8.92 1.15 18.25
CA ASP A 73 9.65 1.94 17.24
C ASP A 73 9.00 1.86 15.84
N TYR A 74 7.71 1.54 15.80
CA TYR A 74 6.89 1.52 14.59
C TYR A 74 6.50 2.95 14.19
N MET A 75 6.94 3.36 13.01
CA MET A 75 6.84 4.74 12.55
C MET A 75 5.86 4.83 11.39
N GLN A 76 4.74 5.50 11.63
CA GLN A 76 3.69 5.72 10.63
C GLN A 76 3.66 7.19 10.23
N ILE A 77 3.33 7.46 8.98
CA ILE A 77 3.09 8.82 8.48
C ILE A 77 1.59 9.00 8.29
N VAL A 78 1.05 10.11 8.81
CA VAL A 78 -0.37 10.45 8.67
C VAL A 78 -0.57 11.35 7.46
N HIS A 79 -1.58 11.01 6.67
CA HIS A 79 -1.92 11.70 5.43
C HIS A 79 -3.36 12.21 5.46
N VAL A 80 -3.66 13.08 4.50
CA VAL A 80 -4.99 13.59 4.19
C VAL A 80 -5.30 13.22 2.75
N LEU A 81 -6.41 12.51 2.57
CA LEU A 81 -7.05 12.24 1.29
C LEU A 81 -8.52 12.64 1.41
N GLU A 82 -9.02 13.40 0.44
CA GLU A 82 -10.39 13.91 0.48
C GLU A 82 -11.42 12.77 0.54
N GLY A 83 -12.28 12.80 1.57
CA GLY A 83 -13.33 11.81 1.78
C GLY A 83 -12.93 10.66 2.72
N PHE A 84 -11.69 10.65 3.22
CA PHE A 84 -11.22 9.69 4.21
C PHE A 84 -11.07 10.37 5.57
N SER A 85 -11.52 9.68 6.61
CA SER A 85 -11.40 10.13 8.01
C SER A 85 -9.96 10.03 8.51
N GLU A 86 -9.22 9.02 8.02
CA GLU A 86 -7.85 8.74 8.39
C GLU A 86 -7.14 8.02 7.25
N VAL A 87 -5.90 8.42 6.96
CA VAL A 87 -5.02 7.67 6.06
C VAL A 87 -3.63 7.61 6.69
N ARG A 88 -3.05 6.42 6.79
CA ARG A 88 -1.70 6.24 7.34
C ARG A 88 -0.85 5.40 6.40
N SER A 89 0.45 5.67 6.38
CA SER A 89 1.41 4.80 5.70
C SER A 89 2.48 4.30 6.63
N PHE A 90 2.99 3.10 6.39
CA PHE A 90 4.11 2.52 7.12
C PHE A 90 4.88 1.51 6.27
N ILE A 91 6.08 1.16 6.73
CA ILE A 91 6.98 0.25 6.03
C ILE A 91 7.13 -1.02 6.87
N LEU A 92 6.97 -2.18 6.23
CA LEU A 92 7.36 -3.47 6.80
C LEU A 92 8.53 -4.03 6.00
N ASN A 93 9.50 -4.61 6.70
CA ASN A 93 10.71 -5.13 6.09
C ASN A 93 10.79 -6.64 6.25
N GLN A 94 11.08 -7.34 5.16
CA GLN A 94 11.23 -8.80 5.11
C GLN A 94 12.56 -9.14 4.41
N PRO A 95 13.71 -8.79 5.02
CA PRO A 95 15.02 -8.94 4.41
C PRO A 95 15.33 -10.40 4.02
N GLU A 96 14.76 -11.37 4.73
CA GLU A 96 14.85 -12.80 4.40
C GLU A 96 14.19 -13.19 3.08
N LYS A 97 13.18 -12.44 2.65
CA LYS A 97 12.49 -12.61 1.36
C LYS A 97 13.04 -11.66 0.28
N GLY A 98 14.03 -10.83 0.59
CA GLY A 98 14.56 -9.85 -0.37
C GLY A 98 13.59 -8.72 -0.71
N ILE A 99 12.51 -8.54 0.06
CA ILE A 99 11.47 -7.53 -0.20
C ILE A 99 11.21 -6.64 1.03
N PHE A 100 10.60 -5.49 0.79
CA PHE A 100 9.93 -4.69 1.80
C PHE A 100 8.58 -4.22 1.25
N THR A 101 7.62 -3.94 2.13
CA THR A 101 6.31 -3.44 1.72
C THR A 101 6.09 -2.03 2.25
N ILE A 102 5.53 -1.19 1.38
CA ILE A 102 4.98 0.10 1.78
C ILE A 102 3.46 -0.04 1.82
N ASN A 103 2.90 0.15 3.00
CA ASN A 103 1.49 -0.06 3.27
C ASN A 103 0.82 1.30 3.41
N ILE A 104 -0.33 1.49 2.77
CA ILE A 104 -1.24 2.60 3.01
C ILE A 104 -2.55 2.00 3.54
N ILE A 105 -2.97 2.43 4.73
CA ILE A 105 -4.18 1.94 5.36
C ILE A 105 -5.22 3.04 5.52
N VAL A 106 -6.48 2.67 5.33
CA VAL A 106 -7.66 3.51 5.58
C VAL A 106 -8.70 2.71 6.36
N PRO A 107 -9.52 3.36 7.21
CA PRO A 107 -10.62 2.66 7.86
C PRO A 107 -11.56 2.02 6.82
N GLU A 108 -11.92 0.76 7.03
CA GLU A 108 -12.88 0.07 6.14
C GLU A 108 -14.21 0.80 6.08
N ASP A 109 -14.69 1.36 7.20
CA ASP A 109 -15.93 2.13 7.26
C ASP A 109 -15.91 3.41 6.38
N ASP A 110 -14.73 3.89 5.96
CA ASP A 110 -14.64 4.94 4.94
C ASP A 110 -14.91 4.38 3.55
N LEU A 111 -14.48 3.15 3.25
CA LEU A 111 -14.48 2.59 1.90
C LEU A 111 -15.67 1.68 1.58
N ILE A 112 -16.19 0.97 2.58
CA ILE A 112 -17.20 -0.06 2.40
C ILE A 112 -18.44 0.17 3.24
N LYS A 113 -19.58 -0.29 2.72
CA LYS A 113 -20.87 -0.33 3.43
C LYS A 113 -21.45 -1.73 3.34
N ALA A 114 -22.07 -2.17 4.42
CA ALA A 114 -22.85 -3.40 4.42
C ALA A 114 -24.26 -3.15 3.87
N GLU A 115 -24.58 -3.73 2.72
CA GLU A 115 -25.94 -3.74 2.15
C GLU A 115 -26.49 -5.18 2.19
N GLY A 116 -27.20 -5.51 3.26
CA GLY A 116 -27.72 -6.86 3.51
C GLY A 116 -26.58 -7.85 3.80
N HIS A 117 -26.37 -8.83 2.91
CA HIS A 117 -25.30 -9.82 3.01
C HIS A 117 -24.13 -9.54 2.05
N LYS A 118 -24.04 -8.31 1.52
CA LYS A 118 -23.00 -7.91 0.57
C LYS A 118 -22.24 -6.71 1.07
N ILE A 119 -20.94 -6.71 0.77
CA ILE A 119 -20.08 -5.55 0.88
C ILE A 119 -20.27 -4.74 -0.41
N VAL A 120 -20.49 -3.45 -0.26
CA VAL A 120 -20.56 -2.49 -1.37
C VAL A 120 -19.47 -1.46 -1.17
N TYR A 121 -18.62 -1.30 -2.18
CA TYR A 121 -17.52 -0.34 -2.16
C TYR A 121 -18.00 1.03 -2.62
N ASP A 122 -17.53 2.09 -1.95
CA ASP A 122 -17.69 3.46 -2.42
C ASP A 122 -16.76 3.70 -3.62
N ARG A 123 -17.34 3.67 -4.83
CA ARG A 123 -16.59 3.75 -6.08
C ARG A 123 -15.74 5.01 -6.20
N GLU A 124 -16.23 6.16 -5.74
CA GLU A 124 -15.46 7.41 -5.82
C GLU A 124 -14.18 7.31 -4.97
N LYS A 125 -14.31 6.72 -3.78
CA LYS A 125 -13.17 6.53 -2.87
C LYS A 125 -12.21 5.46 -3.38
N VAL A 126 -12.70 4.36 -3.94
CA VAL A 126 -11.86 3.37 -4.60
C VAL A 126 -11.09 3.99 -5.76
N ASP A 127 -11.74 4.79 -6.60
CA ASP A 127 -11.08 5.46 -7.74
C ASP A 127 -9.97 6.42 -7.29
N LYS A 128 -10.15 7.12 -6.14
CA LYS A 128 -9.09 7.92 -5.51
C LYS A 128 -7.90 7.05 -5.08
N LEU A 129 -8.15 5.89 -4.46
CA LEU A 129 -7.09 4.95 -4.08
C LEU A 129 -6.39 4.33 -5.30
N ILE A 130 -7.12 4.01 -6.38
CA ILE A 130 -6.54 3.55 -7.64
C ILE A 130 -5.64 4.63 -8.24
N ALA A 131 -6.03 5.91 -8.20
CA ALA A 131 -5.19 7.00 -8.69
C ALA A 131 -3.88 7.12 -7.90
N VAL A 132 -3.95 6.96 -6.57
CA VAL A 132 -2.76 6.87 -5.70
C VAL A 132 -1.90 5.67 -6.07
N ALA A 133 -2.50 4.47 -6.18
CA ALA A 133 -1.80 3.24 -6.52
C ALA A 133 -1.07 3.35 -7.87
N LYS A 134 -1.71 3.91 -8.89
CA LYS A 134 -1.10 4.12 -10.20
C LYS A 134 0.14 5.01 -10.13
N LYS A 135 0.14 6.03 -9.26
CA LYS A 135 1.32 6.88 -9.03
C LYS A 135 2.43 6.19 -8.26
N ILE A 136 2.08 5.35 -7.30
CA ILE A 136 3.07 4.54 -6.59
C ILE A 136 3.71 3.52 -7.54
N TYR A 137 2.92 2.88 -8.40
CA TYR A 137 3.40 1.89 -9.36
C TYR A 137 4.33 2.46 -10.44
N GLU A 138 4.29 3.78 -10.69
CA GLU A 138 5.25 4.46 -11.57
C GLU A 138 6.68 4.51 -10.99
N LEU A 139 6.85 4.21 -9.70
CA LEU A 139 8.16 4.18 -9.04
C LEU A 139 8.92 2.91 -9.45
N PRO A 140 10.20 3.02 -9.85
CA PRO A 140 10.96 1.92 -10.46
C PRO A 140 11.29 0.76 -9.51
N PHE A 141 11.01 0.92 -8.22
CA PHE A 141 11.27 -0.06 -7.17
C PHE A 141 10.00 -0.77 -6.67
N VAL A 142 8.82 -0.41 -7.22
CA VAL A 142 7.54 -1.05 -6.87
C VAL A 142 7.26 -2.11 -7.93
N ASP A 143 7.17 -3.36 -7.50
CA ASP A 143 6.99 -4.50 -8.40
C ASP A 143 5.52 -4.91 -8.54
N LEU A 144 4.75 -4.73 -7.46
CA LEU A 144 3.37 -5.20 -7.32
C LEU A 144 2.61 -4.36 -6.29
N ILE A 145 1.33 -4.10 -6.54
CA ILE A 145 0.41 -3.52 -5.56
C ILE A 145 -0.80 -4.44 -5.41
N GLN A 146 -1.11 -4.82 -4.18
CA GLN A 146 -2.30 -5.59 -3.82
C GLN A 146 -3.14 -4.82 -2.81
N THR A 147 -4.42 -5.16 -2.71
CA THR A 147 -5.28 -4.63 -1.67
C THR A 147 -6.04 -5.72 -0.93
N ASP A 148 -6.25 -5.50 0.36
CA ASP A 148 -6.88 -6.43 1.29
C ASP A 148 -7.80 -5.70 2.30
N LEU A 149 -8.62 -6.50 2.99
CA LEU A 149 -9.42 -6.09 4.15
C LEU A 149 -8.78 -6.72 5.40
N GLU A 150 -9.06 -6.19 6.60
CA GLU A 150 -8.41 -6.61 7.85
C GLU A 150 -8.56 -8.11 8.14
N LEU A 151 -9.68 -8.70 7.71
CA LEU A 151 -9.98 -10.13 7.92
C LEU A 151 -9.64 -11.01 6.72
N SER A 152 -9.02 -10.46 5.68
CA SER A 152 -8.46 -11.23 4.58
C SER A 152 -7.13 -11.87 4.98
N ASP A 153 -6.71 -12.90 4.25
CA ASP A 153 -5.35 -13.42 4.37
C ASP A 153 -4.34 -12.37 3.88
N ASP A 154 -3.17 -12.31 4.51
CA ASP A 154 -2.07 -11.45 4.07
C ASP A 154 -1.75 -11.72 2.59
N PRO A 155 -1.45 -10.68 1.79
CA PRO A 155 -1.12 -10.85 0.38
C PRO A 155 0.16 -11.68 0.21
N TYR A 156 0.10 -12.66 -0.70
CA TYR A 156 1.27 -13.38 -1.17
C TYR A 156 2.22 -12.47 -1.94
N SER A 157 3.51 -12.76 -1.88
CA SER A 157 4.53 -12.02 -2.62
C SER A 157 4.47 -12.25 -4.13
N LEU A 158 5.12 -11.39 -4.92
CA LEU A 158 5.20 -11.56 -6.37
C LEU A 158 5.84 -12.91 -6.78
N GLU A 159 6.83 -13.38 -6.02
CA GLU A 159 7.45 -14.69 -6.23
C GLU A 159 6.41 -15.81 -6.04
N GLU A 160 5.72 -15.81 -4.90
CA GLU A 160 4.67 -16.79 -4.56
C GLU A 160 3.52 -16.79 -5.59
N ILE A 161 3.10 -15.61 -6.06
CA ILE A 161 2.07 -15.46 -7.11
C ILE A 161 2.55 -16.04 -8.45
N THR A 162 3.81 -15.83 -8.80
CA THR A 162 4.40 -16.40 -10.02
C THR A 162 4.45 -17.93 -9.96
N GLU A 163 4.52 -18.51 -8.76
CA GLU A 163 4.46 -19.95 -8.50
C GLU A 163 3.03 -20.52 -8.42
N GLY A 164 2.01 -19.66 -8.44
CA GLY A 164 0.61 -20.05 -8.54
C GLY A 164 -0.26 -19.65 -7.35
N GLU A 165 0.26 -18.91 -6.37
CA GLU A 165 -0.55 -18.35 -5.29
C GLU A 165 -1.52 -17.26 -5.78
N ALA A 166 -2.56 -17.00 -5.00
CA ALA A 166 -3.63 -16.10 -5.38
C ALA A 166 -3.25 -14.62 -5.22
N LEU A 167 -3.76 -13.78 -6.12
CA LEU A 167 -3.70 -12.32 -5.99
C LEU A 167 -4.69 -11.82 -4.92
N GLY A 168 -4.23 -10.90 -4.08
CA GLY A 168 -5.09 -10.08 -3.22
C GLY A 168 -5.73 -8.94 -4.03
N VAL A 169 -7.05 -8.97 -4.18
CA VAL A 169 -7.80 -8.04 -5.05
C VAL A 169 -9.08 -7.59 -4.34
N GLU A 170 -8.95 -6.71 -3.35
CA GLU A 170 -10.07 -6.19 -2.55
C GLU A 170 -10.11 -4.66 -2.58
N PRO A 171 -10.70 -3.99 -3.60
CA PRO A 171 -11.28 -4.57 -4.79
C PRO A 171 -10.35 -4.50 -6.02
N PHE A 172 -9.08 -4.11 -5.86
CA PHE A 172 -8.17 -3.96 -7.00
C PHE A 172 -6.72 -4.37 -6.68
N ALA A 173 -5.94 -4.59 -7.73
CA ALA A 173 -4.50 -4.78 -7.65
C ALA A 173 -3.84 -4.14 -8.88
N ILE A 174 -2.56 -3.80 -8.79
CA ILE A 174 -1.74 -3.44 -9.94
C ILE A 174 -0.59 -4.42 -10.03
N VAL A 175 -0.59 -5.23 -11.08
CA VAL A 175 0.35 -6.34 -11.29
C VAL A 175 1.21 -6.08 -12.54
N PRO A 176 2.43 -6.64 -12.64
CA PRO A 176 3.20 -6.55 -13.88
C PRO A 176 2.49 -7.26 -15.04
N ASP A 177 2.66 -6.73 -16.26
CA ASP A 177 2.05 -7.26 -17.48
C ASP A 177 2.44 -8.72 -17.79
N THR A 178 3.57 -9.18 -17.27
CA THR A 178 4.02 -10.57 -17.32
C THR A 178 3.02 -11.53 -16.68
N LEU A 179 2.22 -11.08 -15.71
CA LEU A 179 1.19 -11.88 -15.05
C LEU A 179 -0.15 -11.92 -15.80
N LYS A 180 -0.30 -11.24 -16.94
CA LYS A 180 -1.58 -11.13 -17.68
C LYS A 180 -2.30 -12.46 -17.87
N ASN A 181 -1.55 -13.52 -18.21
CA ASN A 181 -2.12 -14.84 -18.50
C ASN A 181 -2.43 -15.66 -17.24
N SER A 182 -1.92 -15.23 -16.08
CA SER A 182 -2.15 -15.85 -14.77
C SER A 182 -3.32 -15.20 -14.03
N VAL A 183 -3.79 -14.02 -14.46
CA VAL A 183 -4.94 -13.35 -13.85
C VAL A 183 -6.22 -14.15 -14.13
N PRO A 184 -6.98 -14.58 -13.09
CA PRO A 184 -8.24 -15.29 -13.26
C PRO A 184 -9.26 -14.54 -14.12
N GLU A 185 -9.97 -15.25 -15.00
CA GLU A 185 -10.99 -14.68 -15.92
C GLU A 185 -12.14 -13.95 -15.21
N LYS A 186 -12.35 -14.21 -13.90
CA LYS A 186 -13.35 -13.53 -13.08
C LYS A 186 -13.01 -12.06 -12.81
N TYR A 187 -11.77 -11.63 -13.04
CA TYR A 187 -11.33 -10.27 -12.83
C TYR A 187 -11.36 -9.46 -14.13
N THR A 188 -11.65 -8.17 -14.01
CA THR A 188 -11.49 -7.21 -15.11
C THR A 188 -10.04 -6.74 -15.13
N VAL A 189 -9.44 -6.74 -16.33
CA VAL A 189 -8.05 -6.30 -16.54
C VAL A 189 -8.02 -5.11 -17.48
N SER A 190 -7.31 -4.05 -17.09
CA SER A 190 -7.08 -2.86 -17.89
C SER A 190 -5.64 -2.37 -17.74
N GLU A 191 -5.20 -1.45 -18.60
CA GLU A 191 -3.87 -0.86 -18.47
C GLU A 191 -3.79 0.05 -17.23
N ALA A 192 -2.73 -0.14 -16.44
CA ALA A 192 -2.31 0.83 -15.43
C ALA A 192 -1.25 1.78 -16.02
N SER A 193 -0.48 2.44 -15.15
CA SER A 193 0.70 3.20 -15.58
C SER A 193 1.89 2.27 -15.83
N GLY A 194 2.76 2.62 -16.78
CA GLY A 194 3.96 1.82 -17.09
C GLY A 194 3.63 0.45 -17.70
N ASN A 195 4.39 -0.59 -17.34
CA ASN A 195 4.15 -1.98 -17.74
C ASN A 195 3.19 -2.70 -16.78
N GLY A 196 2.29 -1.96 -16.13
CA GLY A 196 1.35 -2.47 -15.13
C GLY A 196 -0.03 -2.75 -15.69
N LEU A 197 -0.71 -3.73 -15.11
CA LEU A 197 -2.10 -4.07 -15.35
C LEU A 197 -2.91 -3.77 -14.09
N LEU A 198 -3.96 -2.98 -14.22
CA LEU A 198 -4.97 -2.80 -13.19
C LEU A 198 -5.95 -3.98 -13.26
N VAL A 199 -6.00 -4.76 -12.19
CA VAL A 199 -6.90 -5.89 -11.99
C VAL A 199 -7.98 -5.46 -11.01
N THR A 200 -9.25 -5.67 -11.33
CA THR A 200 -10.37 -5.31 -10.44
C THR A 200 -11.39 -6.43 -10.33
N ILE A 201 -12.08 -6.50 -9.19
CA ILE A 201 -13.35 -7.22 -9.07
C ILE A 201 -14.50 -6.34 -9.57
N ASP A 202 -15.67 -6.92 -9.77
CA ASP A 202 -16.90 -6.14 -9.90
C ASP A 202 -17.35 -5.70 -8.49
N TYR A 203 -17.25 -4.41 -8.19
CA TYR A 203 -17.59 -3.82 -6.89
C TYR A 203 -18.60 -2.67 -6.98
#